data_AF-A0A7J9FSI9-F1
#
_entry.id   AF-A0A7J9FSI9-F1
#
_cell.length_a   1.000
_cell.length_b   1.000
_cell.length_c   1.000
_cell.angle_alpha   90.00
_cell.angle_beta   90.00
_cell.angle_gamma   90.00
#
_symmetry.space_group_name_H-M   'P 1'
#
loop_
_entity.id
_entity.type
_entity.pdbx_description
1 polymer ?
#
loop_
_entity_poly.entity_id
_entity_poly.type
_entity_poly.pdbx_seq_one_letter_code
_entity_poly.pdbx_strand_id
1 'polypeptide(L)' 'MQIHREEIEFLGMNLKDGKYQPSKHIAKELKKFLDENLSKKQVQQFLRIVNYLKDFVPKISKFTNPLRKILKKDSPP' A
#
# COMPACT_ATOMS: atom_id res chain seq x y z
N MET A 1 -18.75 -10.90 -15.60
CA MET A 1 -17.32 -10.83 -15.96
C MET A 1 -17.25 -10.31 -17.38
N GLN A 2 -16.56 -9.18 -17.63
CA GLN A 2 -16.39 -8.64 -18.99
C GLN A 2 -14.92 -8.85 -19.39
N ILE A 3 -14.70 -9.45 -20.55
CA ILE A 3 -13.40 -9.82 -21.11
C ILE A 3 -13.11 -8.84 -22.26
N HIS A 4 -11.82 -8.57 -22.56
CA HIS A 4 -11.39 -7.62 -23.59
C HIS A 4 -11.79 -6.16 -23.30
N ARG A 5 -11.38 -5.64 -22.13
CA ARG A 5 -11.47 -4.19 -21.85
C ARG A 5 -10.13 -3.50 -22.06
N GLU A 6 -10.19 -2.28 -22.56
CA GLU A 6 -9.04 -1.37 -22.69
C GLU A 6 -8.54 -0.85 -21.34
N GLU A 7 -9.44 -0.76 -20.35
CA GLU A 7 -9.16 -0.33 -18.98
C GLU A 7 -9.71 -1.34 -17.98
N ILE A 8 -8.86 -1.74 -17.03
CA ILE A 8 -9.24 -2.64 -15.93
C ILE A 8 -8.71 -2.13 -14.59
N GLU A 9 -9.43 -2.47 -13.53
CA GLU A 9 -8.96 -2.31 -12.16
C GLU A 9 -8.44 -3.66 -11.65
N PHE A 10 -7.16 -3.72 -11.31
CA PHE A 10 -6.50 -4.94 -10.85
C PHE A 10 -5.49 -4.64 -9.73
N LEU A 11 -5.60 -5.38 -8.61
CA LEU A 11 -4.68 -5.28 -7.46
C LEU A 11 -4.42 -3.85 -6.95
N GLY A 12 -5.44 -2.98 -6.91
CA GLY A 12 -5.17 -1.60 -6.49
C GLY A 12 -4.98 -0.60 -7.62
N MET A 13 -4.79 -1.07 -8.85
CA MET A 13 -4.32 -0.24 -9.96
C MET A 13 -5.35 -0.17 -11.07
N ASN A 14 -5.48 1.01 -11.68
CA ASN A 14 -6.14 1.17 -12.97
C ASN A 14 -5.08 0.98 -14.06
N LEU A 15 -5.24 -0.05 -14.89
CA LEU A 15 -4.36 -0.36 -16.01
C LEU A 15 -5.02 0.12 -17.28
N LYS A 16 -4.31 0.92 -18.06
CA LYS A 16 -4.78 1.47 -19.33
C LYS A 16 -3.60 1.88 -20.20
N ASP A 17 -3.64 1.56 -21.49
CA ASP A 17 -2.65 2.00 -22.49
C ASP A 17 -1.18 1.73 -22.10
N GLY A 18 -0.90 0.56 -21.52
CA GLY A 18 0.43 0.17 -21.05
C GLY A 18 0.92 0.94 -19.80
N LYS A 19 0.07 1.77 -19.20
CA LYS A 19 0.33 2.50 -17.96
C LYS A 19 -0.53 1.95 -16.83
N TYR A 20 -0.09 2.21 -15.61
CA TYR A 20 -0.86 1.89 -14.41
C TYR A 20 -0.82 3.07 -13.44
N GLN A 21 -1.92 3.28 -12.73
CA GLN A 21 -2.06 4.32 -11.71
C GLN A 21 -2.79 3.77 -10.49
N PRO A 22 -2.50 4.27 -9.26
CA PRO A 22 -3.24 3.88 -8.08
C PRO A 22 -4.72 4.22 -8.21
N SER A 23 -5.59 3.25 -7.97
CA SER A 23 -7.02 3.48 -7.91
C SER A 23 -7.41 4.19 -6.61
N LYS A 24 -8.54 4.90 -6.65
CA LYS A 24 -9.13 5.62 -5.50
C LYS A 24 -9.37 4.71 -4.30
N HIS A 25 -9.58 3.40 -4.50
CA HIS A 25 -9.81 2.49 -3.39
C HIS A 25 -8.56 2.24 -2.54
N ILE A 26 -7.33 2.33 -3.09
CA ILE A 26 -6.11 2.21 -2.27
C ILE A 26 -6.12 3.30 -1.20
N ALA A 27 -6.40 4.54 -1.59
CA ALA A 27 -6.47 5.66 -0.65
C ALA A 27 -7.57 5.46 0.40
N LYS A 28 -8.72 4.89 0.00
CA LYS A 28 -9.79 4.54 0.94
C LYS A 28 -9.38 3.46 1.93
N GLU A 29 -8.69 2.41 1.49
CA GLU A 29 -8.17 1.36 2.39
C GLU A 29 -7.13 1.90 3.36
N LEU A 30 -6.22 2.77 2.90
CA LEU A 30 -5.21 3.39 3.76
C LEU A 30 -5.85 4.27 4.85
N LYS A 31 -6.96 4.95 4.56
CA LYS A 31 -7.70 5.76 5.54
C LYS A 31 -8.40 4.95 6.63
N LYS A 32 -8.49 3.62 6.51
CA LYS A 32 -9.10 2.76 7.55
C LYS A 32 -8.14 2.43 8.69
N PHE A 33 -6.84 2.67 8.51
CA PHE A 33 -5.87 2.44 9.56
C PHE A 33 -5.94 3.60 10.56
N LEU A 34 -5.83 3.28 11.84
CA LEU A 34 -5.66 4.28 12.88
C LEU A 34 -4.30 4.95 12.72
N ASP A 35 -4.22 6.23 13.09
CA ASP A 35 -2.95 6.98 13.05
C ASP A 35 -1.95 6.47 14.10
N GLU A 36 -2.46 5.89 15.20
CA GLU A 36 -1.68 5.42 16.33
C GLU A 36 -2.12 4.01 16.80
N ASN A 37 -1.31 3.38 17.64
CA ASN A 37 -1.63 2.10 18.31
C ASN A 37 -1.92 0.92 17.37
N LEU A 38 -1.28 0.90 16.20
CA LEU A 38 -1.37 -0.19 15.24
C LEU A 38 -0.70 -1.46 15.79
N SER A 39 -1.43 -2.58 15.77
CA SER A 39 -0.83 -3.89 16.04
C SER A 39 0.22 -4.25 14.98
N LYS A 40 1.17 -5.13 15.33
CA LYS A 40 2.18 -5.65 14.39
C LYS A 40 1.57 -6.18 13.08
N LYS A 41 0.41 -6.83 13.16
CA LYS A 41 -0.35 -7.34 12.00
C LYS A 41 -0.91 -6.20 11.14
N GLN A 42 -1.46 -5.15 11.76
CA GLN A 42 -1.93 -3.97 11.04
C GLN A 42 -0.78 -3.21 10.38
N VAL A 43 0.37 -3.07 11.05
CA VAL A 43 1.59 -2.48 10.46
C VAL A 43 2.04 -3.28 9.23
N GLN A 44 2.03 -4.62 9.29
CA GLN A 44 2.34 -5.47 8.13
C GLN A 44 1.35 -5.24 6.98
N GLN A 45 0.05 -5.21 7.27
CA GLN A 45 -0.98 -4.99 6.25
C GLN A 45 -0.86 -3.61 5.62
N PHE A 46 -0.66 -2.57 6.43
CA PHE A 46 -0.42 -1.20 5.98
C PHE A 46 0.78 -1.16 5.02
N LEU A 47 1.91 -1.75 5.41
CA LEU A 47 3.12 -1.79 4.58
C LEU A 47 2.92 -2.55 3.26
N ARG A 48 2.08 -3.60 3.22
CA ARG A 48 1.74 -4.30 1.96
C ARG A 48 0.97 -3.38 1.01
N ILE A 49 0.02 -2.60 1.51
CA ILE A 49 -0.77 -1.67 0.69
C ILE A 49 0.12 -0.52 0.20
N VAL A 50 0.92 0.08 1.08
CA VAL A 50 1.85 1.17 0.73
C VAL A 50 2.90 0.74 -0.29
N ASN A 51 3.29 -0.53 -0.30
CA ASN A 51 4.24 -1.05 -1.29
C ASN A 51 3.75 -0.93 -2.74
N TYR A 52 2.43 -0.99 -2.98
CA TYR A 52 1.86 -0.76 -4.31
C TYR A 52 2.04 0.70 -4.78
N LEU A 53 2.22 1.64 -3.85
CA LEU A 53 2.42 3.05 -4.13
C LEU A 53 3.89 3.43 -4.33
N LYS A 54 4.83 2.46 -4.25
CA LYS A 54 6.27 2.74 -4.22
C LYS A 54 6.78 3.49 -5.46
N ASP A 55 6.18 3.23 -6.62
CA ASP A 55 6.58 3.83 -7.89
C ASP A 55 6.02 5.25 -8.06
N PHE A 56 5.05 5.63 -7.21
CA PHE A 56 4.31 6.89 -7.30
C PHE A 56 4.67 7.90 -6.20
N VAL A 57 5.21 7.43 -5.07
CA VAL A 57 5.60 8.28 -3.95
C VAL A 57 7.12 8.34 -3.84
N PRO A 58 7.77 9.45 -4.23
CA PRO A 58 9.21 9.58 -4.10
C PRO A 58 9.67 9.40 -2.65
N LYS A 59 10.77 8.66 -2.47
CA LYS A 59 11.41 8.44 -1.16
C LYS A 59 10.50 7.76 -0.12
N ILE A 60 9.52 6.96 -0.56
CA ILE A 60 8.59 6.20 0.31
C ILE A 60 9.28 5.33 1.38
N SER A 61 10.51 4.89 1.09
CA SER A 61 11.33 4.12 2.03
C SER A 61 11.64 4.91 3.31
N LYS A 62 11.85 6.24 3.22
CA LYS A 62 12.09 7.08 4.39
C LYS A 62 10.94 7.01 5.40
N PHE A 63 9.70 6.96 4.90
CA PHE A 63 8.49 6.88 5.72
C PHE A 63 8.17 5.46 6.20
N THR A 64 8.47 4.44 5.38
CA THR A 64 8.15 3.03 5.71
C THR A 64 9.21 2.32 6.53
N ASN A 65 10.47 2.80 6.53
CA ASN A 65 11.57 2.18 7.27
C ASN A 65 11.34 2.10 8.79
N PRO A 66 10.84 3.15 9.48
CA PRO A 66 10.49 3.06 10.90
C PRO A 66 9.51 1.93 11.18
N LEU A 67 8.45 1.82 10.38
CA LEU A 67 7.45 0.75 10.49
C LEU A 67 8.06 -0.64 10.27
N ARG A 68 8.97 -0.78 9.30
CA ARG A 68 9.70 -2.04 9.06
C ARG A 68 10.59 -2.43 10.24
N LYS A 69 11.14 -1.47 11.00
CA LYS A 69 11.93 -1.74 12.20
C LYS A 69 11.06 -2.31 13.33
N ILE A 70 9.86 -1.76 13.55
CA ILE A 70 8.87 -2.28 14.52
C ILE A 70 8.52 -3.75 14.24
N LEU A 71 8.59 -4.19 12.98
CA LEU A 71 8.31 -5.57 12.61
C LEU A 71 9.44 -6.55 12.92
N LYS A 72 10.68 -6.08 13.10
CA LYS A 72 11.83 -6.96 13.38
C LYS A 72 11.69 -7.59 14.76
N LYS A 73 12.27 -8.79 14.91
CA LYS A 73 12.06 -9.71 16.03
C LYS A 73 12.61 -9.20 17.37
N ASP A 74 13.43 -8.14 17.34
CA ASP A 74 14.14 -7.57 18.50
C ASP A 74 13.75 -6.11 18.79
N SER A 75 12.45 -5.77 18.69
CA SER A 75 11.99 -4.47 19.21
C SER A 75 11.93 -4.58 20.74
N PRO A 76 12.55 -3.66 21.51
CA PRO A 76 12.43 -3.67 22.97
C PRO A 76 10.94 -3.63 23.38
N PRO A 77 10.56 -4.30 24.48
CA PRO A 77 9.19 -4.27 24.99
C PRO A 77 8.71 -2.85 25.32
#